data_AF-A0A960T0W5-F1
#
_entry.id   AF-A0A960T0W5-F1
#
_cell.length_a   1.000
_cell.length_b   1.000
_cell.length_c   1.000
_cell.angle_alpha   90.00
_cell.angle_beta   90.00
_cell.angle_gamma   90.00
#
_symmetry.space_group_name_H-M   'P 1'
#
loop_
_entity.id
_entity.type
_entity.pdbx_description
1 polymer ?
#
loop_
_entity_poly.entity_id
_entity_poly.type
_entity_poly.pdbx_seq_one_letter_code
_entity_poly.pdbx_strand_id
1 'polypeptide(L)' 'MSRPGLILKLRCPDQPGIVAKIANYVAGHRGNLVEFNQFSDKLGAKFFARLEIETGDLDVEADDFIDGFGTL' A
#
# COMPACT_ATOMS: atom_id res chain seq x y z
N MET A 1 -18.10 -14.47 0.13
CA MET A 1 -18.06 -13.62 -1.09
C MET A 1 -16.62 -13.22 -1.31
N SER A 2 -16.04 -13.48 -2.48
CA SER A 2 -14.70 -13.00 -2.82
C SER A 2 -14.81 -11.52 -3.16
N ARG A 3 -14.06 -10.68 -2.43
CA ARG A 3 -13.90 -9.26 -2.74
C ARG A 3 -12.73 -9.13 -3.72
N PRO A 4 -12.86 -8.41 -4.84
CA PRO A 4 -11.71 -8.10 -5.67
C PRO A 4 -10.74 -7.24 -4.86
N GLY A 5 -9.47 -7.64 -4.85
CA GLY A 5 -8.46 -6.98 -4.04
C GLY A 5 -7.04 -7.31 -4.46
N LEU A 6 -6.11 -6.52 -3.96
CA LEU A 6 -4.67 -6.62 -4.21
C LEU A 6 -3.93 -6.91 -2.91
N ILE A 7 -2.91 -7.76 -3.00
CA ILE A 7 -1.92 -7.92 -1.93
C ILE A 7 -0.63 -7.27 -2.39
N LEU A 8 -0.25 -6.17 -1.75
CA LEU A 8 1.02 -5.48 -2.01
C LEU A 8 2.05 -5.86 -0.94
N LYS A 9 3.29 -6.08 -1.37
CA LYS A 9 4.43 -6.28 -0.47
C LYS A 9 5.52 -5.30 -0.88
N LEU A 10 6.01 -4.51 0.06
CA LEU A 10 7.01 -3.49 -0.23
C LEU A 10 8.15 -3.52 0.77
N ARG A 11 9.30 -3.01 0.33
CA ARG A 11 10.48 -2.75 1.14
C ARG A 11 11.10 -1.42 0.70
N CYS A 12 11.49 -0.58 1.65
CA CYS A 12 12.16 0.70 1.38
C CYS A 12 13.06 1.10 2.57
N PRO A 13 13.92 2.12 2.43
CA PRO A 13 14.59 2.72 3.59
C PRO A 13 13.57 3.22 4.61
N ASP A 14 13.79 2.97 5.90
CA ASP A 14 12.87 3.40 6.94
C ASP A 14 12.96 4.92 7.16
N GLN A 15 11.82 5.60 7.10
CA GLN A 15 11.72 7.05 7.30
C GLN A 15 10.33 7.43 7.81
N PRO A 16 10.20 8.52 8.59
CA PRO A 16 8.91 9.04 9.00
C PRO A 16 8.00 9.32 7.79
N GLY A 17 6.73 8.96 7.90
CA GLY A 17 5.70 9.29 6.91
C GLY A 17 5.39 8.21 5.87
N ILE A 18 6.11 7.07 5.84
CA ILE A 18 5.83 5.98 4.89
C ILE A 18 4.36 5.52 4.99
N VAL A 19 3.88 5.23 6.20
CA VAL A 19 2.50 4.77 6.43
C VAL A 19 1.47 5.81 5.96
N ALA A 20 1.72 7.08 6.26
CA ALA A 20 0.84 8.17 5.83
C ALA A 20 0.82 8.31 4.29
N LYS A 21 1.98 8.21 3.63
CA LYS A 21 2.08 8.27 2.17
C LYS A 21 1.29 7.14 1.50
N ILE A 22 1.41 5.91 2.02
CA ILE A 22 0.66 4.77 1.52
C ILE A 22 -0.84 4.95 1.75
N ALA A 23 -1.26 5.29 2.98
CA ALA A 23 -2.67 5.47 3.31
C ALA A 23 -3.31 6.59 2.46
N ASN A 24 -2.61 7.71 2.27
CA ASN A 24 -3.07 8.81 1.43
C ASN A 24 -3.20 8.41 -0.04
N TYR A 25 -2.25 7.63 -0.57
CA TYR A 25 -2.33 7.13 -1.95
C TYR A 25 -3.55 6.22 -2.14
N VAL A 26 -3.73 5.23 -1.25
CA VAL A 26 -4.86 4.30 -1.33
C VAL A 26 -6.19 5.04 -1.21
N ALA A 27 -6.33 5.92 -0.22
CA ALA A 27 -7.54 6.72 -0.02
C ALA A 27 -7.80 7.70 -1.18
N GLY A 28 -6.73 8.26 -1.77
CA GLY A 28 -6.81 9.15 -2.93
C GLY A 28 -7.44 8.50 -4.16
N HIS A 29 -7.29 7.18 -4.30
CA HIS A 29 -7.89 6.39 -5.36
C HIS A 29 -9.17 5.65 -4.92
N ARG A 30 -9.80 6.07 -3.81
CA ARG A 30 -10.99 5.42 -3.23
C ARG A 30 -10.80 3.95 -2.85
N GLY A 31 -9.56 3.50 -2.73
CA GLY A 31 -9.25 2.16 -2.25
C GLY A 31 -9.45 2.04 -0.74
N ASN A 32 -9.68 0.82 -0.28
CA ASN A 32 -9.85 0.52 1.14
C ASN A 32 -8.75 -0.42 1.63
N LEU A 33 -7.97 0.00 2.64
CA LEU A 33 -6.97 -0.85 3.29
C LEU A 33 -7.64 -1.83 4.26
N VAL A 34 -7.76 -3.09 3.84
CA VAL A 34 -8.36 -4.17 4.64
C VAL A 34 -7.38 -4.68 5.69
N GLU A 35 -6.10 -4.80 5.32
CA GLU A 35 -5.03 -5.23 6.21
C GLU A 35 -3.77 -4.40 5.96
N PHE A 36 -3.07 -4.03 7.03
CA PHE A 36 -1.78 -3.38 6.97
C PHE A 36 -0.86 -3.97 8.04
N ASN A 37 0.11 -4.78 7.61
CA ASN A 37 1.11 -5.37 8.49
C ASN A 37 2.49 -4.79 8.17
N GLN A 38 3.18 -4.23 9.17
CA GLN A 38 4.47 -3.59 9.00
C GLN A 38 5.54 -4.12 9.94
N PHE A 39 6.78 -4.00 9.49
CA PHE A 39 7.96 -4.26 10.29
C PHE A 39 9.04 -3.22 9.97
N SER A 40 9.54 -2.53 11.00
CA SER A 40 10.67 -1.61 10.90
C SER A 40 11.91 -2.27 11.49
N ASP A 41 12.89 -2.55 10.63
CA ASP A 41 14.23 -2.96 11.02
C ASP A 41 15.08 -1.70 11.31
N LYS A 42 15.19 -1.36 12.59
CA LYS A 42 15.96 -0.20 13.06
C LYS A 42 17.47 -0.35 12.83
N LEU A 43 17.98 -1.58 12.84
CA LEU A 43 19.43 -1.82 12.66
C LEU A 43 19.79 -1.72 11.18
N GLY A 44 18.95 -2.29 10.31
CA GLY A 44 19.14 -2.24 8.86
C GLY A 44 18.62 -0.95 8.19
N ALA A 45 17.97 -0.07 8.94
CA ALA A 45 17.27 1.12 8.45
C ALA A 45 16.29 0.80 7.30
N LYS A 46 15.49 -0.27 7.47
CA LYS A 46 14.53 -0.74 6.46
C LYS A 46 13.12 -0.85 7.00
N PHE A 47 12.18 -0.50 6.16
CA PHE A 47 10.75 -0.69 6.36
C PHE A 47 10.24 -1.79 5.45
N PHE A 48 9.39 -2.66 5.98
CA PHE A 48 8.70 -3.72 5.26
C PHE A 48 7.21 -3.63 5.55
N ALA A 49 6.38 -3.83 4.53
CA ALA A 49 4.95 -3.97 4.74
C ALA A 49 4.29 -4.97 3.79
N ARG A 50 3.21 -5.58 4.28
CA ARG A 50 2.22 -6.31 3.50
C ARG A 50 0.88 -5.62 3.68
N LEU A 51 0.22 -5.32 2.57
CA LEU A 51 -1.07 -4.63 2.54
C LEU A 51 -2.08 -5.47 1.79
N GLU A 52 -3.31 -5.49 2.28
CA GLU A 52 -4.47 -5.96 1.52
C GLU A 52 -5.35 -4.75 1.21
N ILE A 53 -5.65 -4.55 -0.07
CA ILE A 53 -6.45 -3.43 -0.56
C ILE A 53 -7.66 -4.01 -1.29
N GLU A 54 -8.85 -3.60 -0.87
CA GLU A 54 -10.08 -3.85 -1.63
C GLU A 54 -10.16 -2.85 -2.80
N THR A 55 -10.37 -3.36 -4.01
CA THR A 55 -10.28 -2.57 -5.25
C THR A 55 -11.62 -2.33 -5.93
N GLY A 56 -12.73 -2.71 -5.31
CA GLY A 56 -14.07 -2.62 -5.91
C GLY A 56 -14.53 -1.20 -6.22
N ASP A 57 -14.02 -0.20 -5.48
CA ASP A 57 -14.42 1.21 -5.60
C ASP A 57 -13.32 2.11 -6.17
N LEU A 58 -12.23 1.55 -6.71
CA LEU A 58 -11.13 2.33 -7.28
C LEU A 58 -11.64 3.27 -8.38
N ASP A 59 -11.10 4.49 -8.43
CA ASP A 59 -11.39 5.46 -9.50
C ASP A 59 -10.47 5.33 -10.73
N VAL A 60 -9.55 4.36 -10.69
CA VAL A 60 -8.59 4.01 -11.74
C VAL A 60 -8.58 2.49 -11.94
N GLU A 61 -8.08 2.04 -13.08
CA GLU A 61 -7.86 0.61 -13.32
C GLU A 61 -6.79 0.06 -12.36
N ALA A 62 -6.89 -1.24 -12.03
CA ALA A 62 -5.98 -1.86 -11.08
C ALA A 62 -4.50 -1.80 -11.52
N ASP A 63 -4.24 -1.90 -12.83
CA ASP A 63 -2.88 -1.81 -13.38
C ASP A 63 -2.31 -0.38 -13.22
N ASP A 64 -3.11 0.65 -13.52
CA ASP A 64 -2.70 2.06 -13.31
C ASP A 64 -2.46 2.36 -11.83
N PHE A 65 -3.28 1.79 -10.93
CA PHE A 65 -3.10 1.89 -9.50
C PHE A 65 -1.78 1.27 -9.03
N ILE A 66 -1.40 0.11 -9.59
CA ILE A 66 -0.14 -0.59 -9.27
C ILE A 66 1.06 0.22 -9.79
N ASP A 67 0.98 0.71 -11.02
CA ASP A 67 2.05 1.51 -11.63
C ASP A 67 2.28 2.81 -10.86
N GLY A 68 1.20 3.53 -10.50
CA GLY A 68 1.29 4.72 -9.66
C GLY A 68 1.88 4.44 -8.28
N PHE A 69 1.53 3.31 -7.66
CA PHE A 69 2.07 2.91 -6.36
C PHE A 69 3.57 2.68 -6.42
N GLY A 70 4.08 2.13 -7.53
CA GLY A 70 5.51 1.89 -7.77
C GLY A 70 6.36 3.16 -7.82
N THR A 71 5.74 4.34 -7.96
CA THR A 71 6.43 5.64 -7.99
C THR A 71 6.48 6.38 -6.64
N LEU A 72 5.86 5.81 -5.60
CA LEU A 72 5.93 6.32 -4.22
C LEU A 72 7.32 6.11 -3.61
#